data_AF-A0A091TAW0-F1
#
_entry.id   AF-A0A091TAW0-F1
#
_cell.length_a   1.000
_cell.length_b   1.000
_cell.length_c   1.000
_cell.angle_alpha   90.00
_cell.angle_beta   90.00
_cell.angle_gamma   90.00
#
_symmetry.space_group_name_H-M   'P 1'
#
loop_
_entity.id
_entity.type
_entity.pdbx_description
1 polymer ?
#
loop_
_entity_poly.entity_id
_entity_poly.type
_entity_poly.pdbx_seq_one_letter_code
_entity_poly.pdbx_strand_id
1 'polypeptide(L)'
;QVTSDALVYSTSLNYNPVPTGNPVVIRTSPAVVPIECHYPRKDNVSSNGVKPTWTPFRSTLSSEEKLPFSLRLMNDDWSAERASTIFQLGDVLHFQAGVNTENHAPLRLFVDSCVATPTPDRSSSPQYAFIDFSGCLVDGQLDDVTSTFISPRPRQDVLQFAVDAFKFAGDSSNLIYITCHLKVSLADQAPDPLNKACSFNKASNLWAPVEGTRDICSCCEMRNC
;
A
#
# COMPACT_ATOMS: atom_id res chain seq x y z
N GLN A 1 -17.64 -34.52 14.86
CA GLN A 1 -17.85 -35.36 16.05
C GLN A 1 -16.51 -35.59 16.75
N VAL A 2 -16.50 -35.71 18.09
CA VAL A 2 -15.29 -36.01 18.86
C VAL A 2 -15.45 -37.39 19.49
N THR A 3 -14.50 -38.29 19.24
CA THR A 3 -14.42 -39.61 19.88
C THR A 3 -13.26 -39.64 20.89
N SER A 4 -13.11 -40.76 21.59
CA SER A 4 -12.00 -40.97 22.54
C SER A 4 -10.64 -40.93 21.85
N ASP A 5 -10.57 -41.35 20.60
CA ASP A 5 -9.36 -41.59 19.82
C ASP A 5 -9.20 -40.65 18.62
N ALA A 6 -10.24 -39.93 18.19
CA ALA A 6 -10.19 -39.09 17.00
C ALA A 6 -11.10 -37.84 17.06
N LEU A 7 -10.71 -36.82 16.30
CA LEU A 7 -11.57 -35.73 15.87
C LEU A 7 -12.06 -36.05 14.46
N VAL A 8 -13.36 -36.16 14.31
CA VAL A 8 -14.00 -36.56 13.06
C VAL A 8 -14.72 -35.36 12.46
N TYR A 9 -14.29 -34.91 11.29
CA TYR A 9 -14.89 -33.81 10.54
C TYR A 9 -15.66 -34.38 9.36
N SER A 10 -16.96 -34.14 9.33
CA SER A 10 -17.86 -34.62 8.28
C SER A 10 -18.44 -33.44 7.51
N THR A 11 -18.50 -33.56 6.19
CA THR A 11 -19.16 -32.61 5.28
C THR A 11 -19.78 -33.37 4.10
N SER A 12 -20.49 -32.67 3.21
CA SER A 12 -21.11 -33.27 2.03
C SER A 12 -20.86 -32.42 0.79
N LEU A 13 -20.41 -33.05 -0.29
CA LEU A 13 -20.30 -32.42 -1.60
C LEU A 13 -21.61 -32.61 -2.37
N ASN A 14 -22.26 -31.50 -2.71
CA ASN A 14 -23.54 -31.50 -3.43
C ASN A 14 -23.32 -31.18 -4.91
N TYR A 15 -23.64 -32.12 -5.78
CA TYR A 15 -23.72 -31.91 -7.22
C TYR A 15 -25.17 -31.62 -7.62
N ASN A 16 -25.45 -30.37 -7.97
CA ASN A 16 -26.78 -29.91 -8.41
C ASN A 16 -26.68 -29.40 -9.85
N PRO A 17 -26.91 -30.27 -10.86
CA PRO A 17 -26.84 -29.87 -12.26
C PRO A 17 -27.96 -28.89 -12.61
N VAL A 18 -27.61 -27.80 -13.29
CA VAL A 18 -28.59 -26.82 -13.80
C VAL A 18 -29.23 -27.40 -15.07
N PRO A 19 -30.58 -27.45 -15.16
CA PRO A 19 -31.26 -27.91 -16.36
C PRO A 19 -30.87 -27.04 -17.56
N THR A 20 -30.28 -27.63 -18.59
CA THR A 20 -29.93 -26.94 -19.83
C THR A 20 -30.75 -27.53 -20.98
N GLY A 21 -31.54 -26.68 -21.65
CA GLY A 21 -32.42 -27.06 -22.76
C GLY A 21 -33.91 -27.18 -22.38
N ASN A 22 -34.63 -28.08 -23.04
CA ASN A 22 -36.08 -28.25 -22.86
C ASN A 22 -36.42 -28.71 -21.42
N PRO A 23 -37.27 -27.99 -20.68
CA PRO A 23 -37.58 -28.28 -19.27
C PRO A 23 -38.29 -29.61 -19.02
N VAL A 24 -38.73 -30.31 -20.06
CA VAL A 24 -39.38 -31.63 -19.96
C VAL A 24 -38.36 -32.78 -19.85
N VAL A 25 -37.08 -32.57 -20.19
CA VAL A 25 -36.07 -33.64 -20.26
C VAL A 25 -34.93 -33.38 -19.28
N ILE A 26 -34.79 -34.26 -18.28
CA ILE A 26 -33.69 -34.26 -17.31
C ILE A 26 -32.64 -35.28 -17.75
N ARG A 27 -31.41 -34.84 -18.02
CA ARG A 27 -30.29 -35.70 -18.49
C ARG A 27 -29.30 -36.10 -17.41
N THR A 28 -29.33 -35.43 -16.26
CA THR A 28 -28.40 -35.66 -15.15
C THR A 28 -29.11 -35.45 -13.82
N SER A 29 -28.97 -36.40 -12.91
CA SER A 29 -29.57 -36.33 -11.58
C SER A 29 -28.66 -35.62 -10.58
N PRO A 30 -29.21 -34.88 -9.60
CA PRO A 30 -28.45 -34.40 -8.47
C PRO A 30 -27.85 -35.56 -7.67
N ALA A 31 -26.69 -35.32 -7.05
CA ALA A 31 -26.02 -36.29 -6.19
C ALA A 31 -25.40 -35.61 -4.97
N VAL A 32 -25.37 -36.33 -3.85
CA VAL A 32 -24.71 -35.88 -2.62
C VAL A 32 -23.67 -36.92 -2.23
N VAL A 33 -22.43 -36.48 -2.08
CA VAL A 33 -21.30 -37.35 -1.69
C VAL A 33 -20.86 -36.95 -0.28
N PRO A 34 -21.10 -37.78 0.76
CA PRO A 34 -20.61 -37.51 2.09
C PRO A 34 -19.08 -37.68 2.14
N ILE A 35 -18.40 -36.77 2.84
CA ILE A 35 -16.95 -36.77 3.03
C ILE A 35 -16.67 -36.72 4.53
N GLU A 36 -15.81 -37.60 5.01
CA GLU A 36 -15.44 -37.68 6.41
C GLU A 36 -13.93 -37.82 6.57
N CYS A 37 -13.36 -37.03 7.49
CA CYS A 37 -11.94 -36.99 7.79
C CYS A 37 -11.72 -37.27 9.28
N HIS A 38 -10.89 -38.26 9.58
CA HIS A 38 -10.59 -38.68 10.96
C HIS A 38 -9.16 -38.28 11.33
N TYR A 39 -9.02 -37.51 12.41
CA TYR A 39 -7.73 -37.08 12.93
C TYR A 39 -7.47 -37.71 14.29
N PRO A 40 -6.42 -38.53 14.46
CA PRO A 40 -6.15 -39.19 15.74
C PRO A 40 -5.79 -38.16 16.81
N ARG A 41 -6.38 -38.32 18.00
CA ARG A 41 -6.04 -37.51 19.18
C ARG A 41 -4.76 -38.04 19.79
N LYS A 42 -3.83 -37.14 20.08
CA LYS A 42 -2.69 -37.41 20.97
C LYS A 42 -3.02 -36.81 22.33
N ASP A 43 -2.91 -37.62 23.38
CA ASP A 43 -3.10 -37.16 24.75
C ASP A 43 -1.98 -36.19 25.14
N ASN A 44 -2.36 -34.93 25.29
CA ASN A 44 -1.85 -33.89 26.19
C ASN A 44 -2.13 -32.53 25.54
N VAL A 45 -3.29 -31.96 25.84
CA VAL A 45 -3.63 -30.59 25.42
C VAL A 45 -3.79 -29.77 26.70
N SER A 46 -2.71 -29.09 27.12
CA SER A 46 -2.78 -28.14 28.23
C SER A 46 -3.68 -26.96 27.84
N SER A 47 -4.54 -26.50 28.74
CA SER A 47 -5.44 -25.34 28.55
C SER A 47 -4.73 -23.98 28.58
N ASN A 48 -3.45 -23.92 28.27
CA ASN A 48 -2.75 -22.66 28.06
C ASN A 48 -2.92 -22.24 26.61
N GLY A 49 -3.29 -20.98 26.38
CA GLY A 49 -3.41 -20.43 25.04
C GLY A 49 -2.17 -20.76 24.21
N VAL A 50 -2.38 -21.39 23.06
CA VAL A 50 -1.31 -21.80 22.16
C VAL A 50 -0.58 -20.54 21.71
N LYS A 51 0.61 -20.28 22.27
CA LYS A 51 1.59 -19.40 21.62
C LYS A 51 2.06 -20.13 20.36
N PRO A 52 1.77 -19.64 19.16
CA PRO A 52 2.23 -20.33 17.96
C PRO A 52 3.77 -20.27 17.93
N THR A 53 4.41 -21.42 18.06
CA THR A 53 5.84 -21.64 17.81
C THR A 53 6.13 -21.97 16.35
N TRP A 54 5.11 -21.95 15.48
CA TRP A 54 5.26 -22.16 14.04
C TRP A 54 5.82 -20.89 13.41
N THR A 55 7.06 -20.95 12.93
CA THR A 55 7.51 -20.10 11.84
C THR A 55 6.63 -20.45 10.63
N PRO A 56 5.80 -19.54 10.12
CA PRO A 56 4.95 -19.85 8.98
C PRO A 56 5.86 -20.04 7.77
N PHE A 57 6.04 -21.28 7.34
CA PHE A 57 6.31 -21.52 5.94
C PHE A 57 5.06 -21.09 5.17
N ARG A 58 5.31 -20.18 4.22
CA ARG A 58 4.36 -19.60 3.27
C ARG A 58 3.30 -20.60 2.80
N SER A 59 2.13 -20.04 2.50
CA SER A 59 1.00 -20.63 1.73
C SER A 59 -0.05 -21.44 2.49
N THR A 60 -0.88 -20.79 3.31
CA THR A 60 -2.28 -21.22 3.49
C THR A 60 -3.18 -20.00 3.74
N LEU A 61 -4.26 -19.90 2.95
CA LEU A 61 -5.29 -18.83 2.89
C LEU A 61 -4.96 -17.57 2.08
N SER A 62 -4.93 -17.78 0.77
CA SER A 62 -5.20 -16.82 -0.32
C SER A 62 -6.59 -16.16 -0.20
N SER A 63 -6.80 -15.35 0.83
CA SER A 63 -7.45 -14.06 0.62
C SER A 63 -6.32 -13.17 0.15
N GLU A 64 -6.38 -12.59 -1.06
CA GLU A 64 -5.41 -11.61 -1.57
C GLU A 64 -4.74 -10.87 -0.39
N GLU A 65 -3.43 -11.07 -0.17
CA GLU A 65 -2.69 -10.35 0.88
C GLU A 65 -2.67 -8.86 0.48
N LYS A 66 -3.79 -8.16 0.75
CA LYS A 66 -3.96 -6.74 0.47
C LYS A 66 -3.20 -5.99 1.53
N LEU A 67 -1.99 -5.55 1.17
CA LEU A 67 -1.24 -4.60 1.97
C LEU A 67 -2.06 -3.31 2.09
N PRO A 68 -2.53 -2.92 3.28
CA PRO A 68 -3.34 -1.72 3.42
C PRO A 68 -2.40 -0.51 3.47
N PHE A 69 -2.40 0.23 2.36
CA PHE A 69 -1.70 1.50 2.23
C PHE A 69 -2.50 2.63 2.86
N SER A 70 -1.80 3.62 3.40
CA SER A 70 -2.40 4.83 3.94
C SER A 70 -1.54 6.05 3.58
N LEU A 71 -2.21 7.17 3.37
CA LEU A 71 -1.60 8.49 3.24
C LEU A 71 -2.28 9.38 4.28
N ARG A 72 -1.50 9.92 5.21
CA ARG A 72 -2.01 10.76 6.30
C ARG A 72 -1.39 12.15 6.22
N LEU A 73 -2.18 13.15 6.57
CA LEU A 73 -1.73 14.53 6.69
C LEU A 73 -1.31 14.76 8.15
N MET A 74 -0.05 15.08 8.36
CA MET A 74 0.56 15.21 9.68
C MET A 74 0.65 16.67 10.11
N ASN A 75 0.82 16.89 11.41
CA ASN A 75 1.25 18.17 11.95
C ASN A 75 2.74 18.42 11.71
N ASP A 76 3.17 19.65 11.97
CA ASP A 76 4.51 20.14 11.60
C ASP A 76 5.66 19.43 12.34
N ASP A 77 5.37 18.83 13.50
CA ASP A 77 6.31 18.04 14.30
C ASP A 77 6.20 16.52 14.08
N TRP A 78 5.36 16.07 13.14
CA TRP A 78 5.11 14.67 12.80
C TRP A 78 4.56 13.79 13.94
N SER A 79 4.10 14.39 15.03
CA SER A 79 3.66 13.66 16.22
C SER A 79 2.27 13.04 16.06
N ALA A 80 1.39 13.65 15.25
CA ALA A 80 0.01 13.22 15.08
C ALA A 80 -0.57 13.61 13.71
N GLU A 81 -1.68 12.98 13.37
CA GLU A 81 -2.48 13.41 12.22
C GLU A 81 -3.06 14.80 12.50
N ARG A 82 -2.96 15.68 11.51
CA ARG A 82 -3.43 17.06 11.62
C ARG A 82 -4.95 17.07 11.68
N ALA A 83 -5.50 17.78 12.67
CA ALA A 83 -6.95 17.87 12.84
C ALA A 83 -7.65 18.78 11.80
N SER A 84 -6.93 19.76 11.26
CA SER A 84 -7.44 20.71 10.27
C SER A 84 -6.95 20.38 8.86
N THR A 85 -7.86 20.41 7.90
CA THR A 85 -7.57 20.30 6.46
C THR A 85 -7.54 21.66 5.76
N ILE A 86 -7.58 22.75 6.52
CA ILE A 86 -7.54 24.12 6.01
C ILE A 86 -6.08 24.59 5.98
N PHE A 87 -5.65 25.07 4.82
CA PHE A 87 -4.31 25.59 4.57
C PHE A 87 -4.38 26.96 3.90
N GLN A 88 -3.39 27.80 4.19
CA GLN A 88 -3.12 29.04 3.49
C GLN A 88 -1.96 28.84 2.50
N LEU A 89 -1.90 29.68 1.48
CA LEU A 89 -0.71 29.72 0.61
C LEU A 89 0.50 30.14 1.44
N GLY A 90 1.59 29.41 1.30
CA GLY A 90 2.79 29.54 2.13
C GLY A 90 2.85 28.56 3.31
N ASP A 91 1.76 27.84 3.61
CA ASP A 91 1.82 26.69 4.51
C ASP A 91 2.52 25.50 3.83
N VAL A 92 2.95 24.51 4.63
CA VAL A 92 3.55 23.27 4.17
C VAL A 92 2.66 22.09 4.55
N LEU A 93 2.37 21.24 3.57
CA LEU A 93 1.62 20.00 3.71
C LEU A 93 2.56 18.86 4.09
N HIS A 94 2.44 18.33 5.30
CA HIS A 94 3.25 17.21 5.78
C HIS A 94 2.53 15.89 5.52
N PHE A 95 3.00 15.09 4.58
CA PHE A 95 2.41 13.78 4.25
C PHE A 95 3.22 12.63 4.82
N GLN A 96 2.52 11.69 5.45
CA GLN A 96 3.07 10.41 5.86
C GLN A 96 2.37 9.28 5.12
N ALA A 97 3.12 8.67 4.21
CA ALA A 97 2.76 7.42 3.57
C ALA A 97 3.16 6.25 4.49
N GLY A 98 2.28 5.26 4.63
CA GLY A 98 2.52 4.05 5.43
C GLY A 98 1.84 2.83 4.84
N VAL A 99 2.39 1.65 5.15
CA VAL A 99 1.76 0.35 4.83
C VAL A 99 1.75 -0.53 6.08
N ASN A 100 0.61 -1.18 6.38
CA ASN A 100 0.61 -2.17 7.45
C ASN A 100 1.32 -3.43 6.95
N THR A 101 2.35 -3.86 7.67
CA THR A 101 3.18 -5.03 7.35
C THR A 101 2.93 -6.20 8.30
N GLU A 102 1.87 -6.15 9.11
CA GLU A 102 1.47 -7.27 9.98
C GLU A 102 1.38 -8.59 9.20
N ASN A 103 2.09 -9.60 9.70
CA ASN A 103 2.22 -10.94 9.11
C ASN A 103 2.89 -11.00 7.73
N HIS A 104 3.55 -9.93 7.28
CA HIS A 104 4.30 -9.91 6.02
C HIS A 104 5.82 -9.85 6.26
N ALA A 105 6.62 -10.22 5.25
CA ALA A 105 8.06 -10.00 5.28
C ALA A 105 8.37 -8.49 5.41
N PRO A 106 9.52 -8.07 5.99
CA PRO A 106 9.89 -6.66 6.08
C PRO A 106 9.85 -5.98 4.71
N LEU A 107 9.07 -4.90 4.59
CA LEU A 107 8.90 -4.14 3.35
C LEU A 107 9.50 -2.75 3.46
N ARG A 108 9.95 -2.22 2.32
CA ARG A 108 10.26 -0.80 2.14
C ARG A 108 9.17 -0.14 1.31
N LEU A 109 8.63 0.97 1.80
CA LEU A 109 7.59 1.74 1.11
C LEU A 109 8.18 2.79 0.16
N PHE A 110 7.60 2.93 -1.02
CA PHE A 110 7.88 3.98 -1.99
C PHE A 110 6.60 4.68 -2.43
N VAL A 111 6.74 5.94 -2.80
CA VAL A 111 5.70 6.73 -3.46
C VAL A 111 6.13 6.88 -4.91
N ASP A 112 5.40 6.22 -5.80
CA ASP A 112 5.74 6.14 -7.22
C ASP A 112 5.35 7.41 -7.97
N SER A 113 4.13 7.90 -7.72
CA SER A 113 3.61 9.15 -8.25
C SER A 113 2.56 9.74 -7.30
N CYS A 114 2.40 11.06 -7.31
CA CYS A 114 1.30 11.76 -6.66
C CYS A 114 0.79 12.89 -7.54
N VAL A 115 -0.53 12.93 -7.72
CA VAL A 115 -1.23 13.90 -8.56
C VAL A 115 -2.29 14.60 -7.73
N ALA A 116 -2.33 15.92 -7.83
CA ALA A 116 -3.39 16.74 -7.29
C ALA A 116 -4.44 17.08 -8.37
N THR A 117 -5.70 17.12 -7.95
CA THR A 117 -6.87 17.46 -8.78
C THR A 117 -7.86 18.31 -7.98
N PRO A 118 -8.68 19.16 -8.63
CA PRO A 118 -9.72 19.94 -7.94
C PRO A 118 -10.92 19.08 -7.50
N THR A 119 -11.04 17.86 -8.02
CA THR A 119 -12.10 16.91 -7.68
C THR A 119 -11.52 15.55 -7.29
N PRO A 120 -12.29 14.66 -6.63
CA PRO A 120 -11.84 13.32 -6.30
C PRO A 120 -11.50 12.44 -7.52
N ASP A 121 -11.95 12.82 -8.72
CA ASP A 121 -11.65 12.08 -9.95
C ASP A 121 -10.21 12.36 -10.38
N ARG A 122 -9.38 11.31 -10.35
CA ARG A 122 -7.96 11.36 -10.76
C ARG A 122 -7.79 11.76 -12.23
N SER A 123 -8.80 11.56 -13.07
CA SER A 123 -8.76 11.93 -14.49
C SER A 123 -9.28 13.33 -14.77
N SER A 124 -9.79 14.04 -13.75
CA SER A 124 -10.27 15.42 -13.90
C SER A 124 -9.15 16.37 -14.29
N SER A 125 -9.50 17.48 -14.93
CA SER A 125 -8.57 18.53 -15.35
C SER A 125 -8.90 19.84 -14.62
N PRO A 126 -7.91 20.64 -14.21
CA PRO A 126 -6.46 20.42 -14.34
C PRO A 126 -5.90 19.32 -13.42
N GLN A 127 -4.74 18.77 -13.80
CA GLN A 127 -3.94 17.84 -12.99
C GLN A 127 -2.57 18.46 -12.70
N TYR A 128 -2.06 18.26 -11.48
CA TYR A 128 -0.73 18.69 -11.10
C TYR A 128 0.05 17.54 -10.45
N ALA A 129 1.03 17.01 -11.17
CA ALA A 129 1.91 15.95 -10.68
C ALA A 129 3.11 16.57 -9.95
N PHE A 130 3.21 16.36 -8.64
CA PHE A 130 4.29 16.88 -7.80
C PHE A 130 5.31 15.80 -7.38
N ILE A 131 4.92 14.53 -7.48
CA ILE A 131 5.82 13.37 -7.50
C ILE A 131 5.53 12.59 -8.77
N ASP A 132 6.57 12.33 -9.57
CA ASP A 132 6.49 11.60 -10.83
C ASP A 132 7.77 10.81 -11.10
N PHE A 133 7.87 10.11 -12.24
CA PHE A 133 9.06 9.37 -12.68
C PHE A 133 9.58 8.37 -11.65
N SER A 134 8.66 7.55 -11.11
CA SER A 134 8.97 6.52 -10.11
C SER A 134 9.67 7.08 -8.86
N GLY A 135 9.09 8.12 -8.24
CA GLY A 135 9.54 8.67 -6.96
C GLY A 135 10.46 9.89 -7.01
N CYS A 136 10.44 10.68 -8.08
CA CYS A 136 11.09 11.98 -8.15
C CYS A 136 10.11 13.07 -7.68
N LEU A 137 10.41 13.79 -6.59
CA LEU A 137 9.61 14.92 -6.13
C LEU A 137 9.93 16.17 -6.96
N VAL A 138 9.30 16.27 -8.12
CA VAL A 138 9.56 17.27 -9.16
C VAL A 138 9.14 18.69 -8.78
N ASP A 139 8.18 18.83 -7.85
CA ASP A 139 7.77 20.14 -7.34
C ASP A 139 8.90 20.88 -6.62
N GLY A 140 9.75 20.16 -5.88
CA GLY A 140 10.93 20.72 -5.19
C GLY A 140 12.03 21.25 -6.13
N GLN A 141 11.94 20.97 -7.43
CA GLN A 141 12.88 21.51 -8.43
C GLN A 141 12.55 22.98 -8.78
N LEU A 142 11.34 23.46 -8.50
CA LEU A 142 10.93 24.85 -8.79
C LEU A 142 11.61 25.83 -7.82
N ASP A 143 12.04 26.99 -8.32
CA ASP A 143 12.93 27.93 -7.61
C ASP A 143 12.41 28.39 -6.23
N ASP A 144 11.10 28.63 -6.10
CA ASP A 144 10.49 29.17 -4.87
C ASP A 144 9.87 28.10 -3.95
N VAL A 145 9.99 26.80 -4.31
CA VAL A 145 9.30 25.71 -3.62
C VAL A 145 10.23 24.87 -2.74
N THR A 146 9.86 24.58 -1.50
CA THR A 146 10.69 23.83 -0.54
C THR A 146 10.33 22.36 -0.38
N SER A 147 9.47 21.85 -1.26
CA SER A 147 8.98 20.47 -1.23
C SER A 147 10.10 19.43 -1.29
N THR A 148 10.08 18.46 -0.38
CA THR A 148 11.13 17.46 -0.23
C THR A 148 10.64 16.22 0.51
N PHE A 149 11.20 15.05 0.18
CA PHE A 149 11.18 13.90 1.10
C PHE A 149 11.98 14.20 2.37
N ILE A 150 11.52 13.64 3.48
CA ILE A 150 12.20 13.73 4.77
C ILE A 150 13.17 12.56 4.89
N SER A 151 14.43 12.87 5.19
CA SER A 151 15.49 11.88 5.41
C SER A 151 16.17 12.15 6.76
N PRO A 152 16.46 11.11 7.56
CA PRO A 152 16.20 9.68 7.30
C PRO A 152 14.73 9.28 7.53
N ARG A 153 14.34 8.11 7.03
CA ARG A 153 13.00 7.54 7.28
C ARG A 153 12.82 7.16 8.75
N PRO A 154 11.61 7.30 9.32
CA PRO A 154 11.31 6.77 10.64
C PRO A 154 11.38 5.23 10.69
N ARG A 155 10.82 4.56 9.68
CA ARG A 155 10.80 3.09 9.51
C ARG A 155 10.79 2.75 8.02
N GLN A 156 11.16 1.52 7.66
CA GLN A 156 11.23 1.10 6.25
C GLN A 156 9.85 1.13 5.56
N ASP A 157 8.79 0.81 6.30
CA ASP A 157 7.38 0.81 5.89
C ASP A 157 6.71 2.19 5.94
N VAL A 158 7.49 3.26 6.18
CA VAL A 158 7.00 4.65 6.28
C VAL A 158 7.83 5.57 5.38
N LEU A 159 7.17 6.48 4.67
CA LEU A 159 7.82 7.54 3.89
C LEU A 159 7.14 8.87 4.19
N GLN A 160 7.94 9.86 4.59
CA GLN A 160 7.47 11.21 4.90
C GLN A 160 7.95 12.17 3.82
N PHE A 161 7.07 13.08 3.40
CA PHE A 161 7.41 14.15 2.45
C PHE A 161 6.59 15.40 2.74
N ALA A 162 7.19 16.55 2.48
CA ALA A 162 6.61 17.87 2.63
C ALA A 162 6.37 18.49 1.25
N VAL A 163 5.21 19.14 1.08
CA VAL A 163 4.85 19.83 -0.16
C VAL A 163 4.30 21.21 0.17
N ASP A 164 4.81 22.26 -0.47
CA ASP A 164 4.30 23.62 -0.24
C ASP A 164 2.84 23.73 -0.70
N ALA A 165 1.99 24.40 0.08
CA ALA A 165 0.57 24.51 -0.20
C ALA A 165 0.32 25.34 -1.47
N PHE A 166 -0.49 24.80 -2.38
CA PHE A 166 -0.88 25.43 -3.63
C PHE A 166 -2.39 25.33 -3.87
N LYS A 167 -2.88 26.04 -4.87
CA LYS A 167 -4.26 25.93 -5.36
C LYS A 167 -4.32 26.01 -6.87
N PHE A 168 -5.39 25.47 -7.46
CA PHE A 168 -5.62 25.58 -8.89
C PHE A 168 -6.09 26.98 -9.30
N ALA A 169 -5.51 27.52 -10.36
CA ALA A 169 -5.95 28.78 -10.93
C ALA A 169 -7.35 28.63 -11.55
N GLY A 170 -8.23 29.60 -11.27
CA GLY A 170 -9.61 29.59 -11.79
C GLY A 170 -10.57 28.63 -11.09
N ASP A 171 -10.10 27.82 -10.14
CA ASP A 171 -10.99 27.05 -9.27
C ASP A 171 -11.52 27.93 -8.12
N SER A 172 -12.83 27.88 -7.91
CA SER A 172 -13.52 28.60 -6.84
C SER A 172 -13.75 27.74 -5.59
N SER A 173 -13.59 26.42 -5.70
CA SER A 173 -13.77 25.51 -4.57
C SER A 173 -12.67 25.66 -3.53
N ASN A 174 -11.45 26.04 -3.97
CA ASN A 174 -10.24 26.08 -3.14
C ASN A 174 -9.95 24.73 -2.47
N LEU A 175 -10.39 23.63 -3.09
CA LEU A 175 -10.12 22.27 -2.63
C LEU A 175 -9.08 21.62 -3.54
N ILE A 176 -8.24 20.79 -2.93
CA ILE A 176 -7.32 19.91 -3.64
C ILE A 176 -7.53 18.49 -3.14
N TYR A 177 -7.55 17.55 -4.06
CA TYR A 177 -7.56 16.11 -3.81
C TYR A 177 -6.23 15.55 -4.26
N ILE A 178 -5.60 14.73 -3.42
CA ILE A 178 -4.30 14.16 -3.70
C ILE A 178 -4.45 12.65 -3.84
N THR A 179 -4.04 12.13 -4.99
CA THR A 179 -4.02 10.70 -5.25
C THR A 179 -2.59 10.26 -5.48
N CYS A 180 -2.11 9.33 -4.66
CA CYS A 180 -0.77 8.77 -4.77
C CYS A 180 -0.81 7.29 -5.13
N HIS A 181 0.15 6.87 -5.95
CA HIS A 181 0.45 5.47 -6.22
C HIS A 181 1.57 5.02 -5.27
N LEU A 182 1.23 4.13 -4.35
CA LEU A 182 2.17 3.59 -3.35
C LEU A 182 2.58 2.18 -3.76
N LYS A 183 3.85 1.85 -3.54
CA LYS A 183 4.39 0.52 -3.84
C LYS A 183 5.42 0.10 -2.80
N VAL A 184 5.76 -1.19 -2.81
CA VAL A 184 6.69 -1.78 -1.84
C VAL A 184 7.73 -2.66 -2.52
N SER A 185 8.91 -2.74 -1.92
CA SER A 185 9.91 -3.79 -2.18
C SER A 185 10.21 -4.54 -0.88
N LEU A 186 11.00 -5.61 -0.98
CA LEU A 186 11.63 -6.18 0.22
C LEU A 186 12.57 -5.13 0.85
N ALA A 187 12.62 -5.10 2.18
CA ALA A 187 13.40 -4.08 2.90
C ALA A 187 14.93 -4.21 2.69
N ASP A 188 15.42 -5.40 2.39
CA ASP A 188 16.84 -5.67 2.12
C ASP A 188 17.25 -5.43 0.65
N GLN A 189 16.27 -5.33 -0.25
CA GLN A 189 16.52 -4.98 -1.64
C GLN A 189 17.09 -3.55 -1.73
N ALA A 190 18.19 -3.38 -2.46
CA ALA A 190 18.76 -2.05 -2.69
C ALA A 190 17.81 -1.20 -3.54
N PRO A 191 17.67 0.12 -3.23
CA PRO A 191 16.95 1.04 -4.10
C PRO A 191 17.52 1.05 -5.52
N ASP A 192 16.66 1.26 -6.51
CA ASP A 192 16.99 1.25 -7.93
C ASP A 192 16.28 2.41 -8.65
N PRO A 193 16.55 2.69 -9.94
CA PRO A 193 15.90 3.77 -10.67
C PRO A 193 14.37 3.71 -10.74
N LEU A 194 13.75 2.57 -10.47
CA LEU A 194 12.29 2.40 -10.40
C LEU A 194 11.79 2.43 -8.95
N ASN A 195 12.61 2.08 -7.95
CA ASN A 195 12.24 2.00 -6.54
C ASN A 195 13.12 2.95 -5.73
N LYS A 196 12.76 4.24 -5.74
CA LYS A 196 13.50 5.33 -5.10
C LYS A 196 12.56 6.41 -4.54
N ALA A 197 13.13 7.30 -3.73
CA ALA A 197 12.50 8.53 -3.30
C ALA A 197 13.57 9.64 -3.39
N CYS A 198 13.44 10.51 -4.37
CA CYS A 198 14.46 11.51 -4.73
C CYS A 198 13.92 12.92 -4.53
N SER A 199 14.67 13.75 -3.83
CA SER A 199 14.44 15.19 -3.68
C SER A 199 15.48 15.98 -4.46
N PHE A 200 15.09 17.12 -5.00
CA PHE A 200 16.03 18.07 -5.57
C PHE A 200 16.66 18.92 -4.46
N ASN A 201 17.98 18.88 -4.31
CA ASN A 201 18.70 19.74 -3.38
C ASN A 201 19.19 20.99 -4.10
N LYS A 202 18.55 22.12 -3.81
CA LYS A 202 18.87 23.43 -4.40
C LYS A 202 20.27 23.93 -4.08
N ALA A 203 20.78 23.67 -2.87
CA ALA A 203 22.11 24.12 -2.47
C ALA A 203 23.22 23.45 -3.27
N SER A 204 23.03 22.17 -3.63
CA SER A 204 23.98 21.43 -4.48
C SER A 204 23.58 21.39 -5.96
N ASN A 205 22.39 21.90 -6.32
CA ASN A 205 21.78 21.78 -7.65
C ASN A 205 21.77 20.33 -8.19
N LEU A 206 21.44 19.37 -7.32
CA LEU A 206 21.51 17.94 -7.63
C LEU A 206 20.35 17.19 -6.96
N TRP A 207 19.92 16.12 -7.62
CA TRP A 207 18.99 15.15 -7.02
C TRP A 207 19.70 14.29 -5.97
N ALA A 208 19.03 14.05 -4.85
CA ALA A 208 19.51 13.21 -3.78
C ALA A 208 18.43 12.21 -3.34
N PRO A 209 18.76 10.91 -3.21
CA PRO A 209 17.82 9.94 -2.70
C PRO A 209 17.70 10.02 -1.18
N VAL A 210 16.57 9.58 -0.63
CA VAL A 210 16.40 9.33 0.81
C VAL A 210 17.37 8.23 1.28
N GLU A 211 17.51 7.16 0.49
CA GLU A 211 18.51 6.11 0.66
C GLU A 211 18.96 5.50 -0.68
N GLY A 212 20.12 4.84 -0.68
CA GLY A 212 20.72 4.27 -1.89
C GLY A 212 21.85 5.14 -2.44
N THR A 213 22.34 4.77 -3.62
CA THR A 213 23.42 5.49 -4.29
C THR A 213 22.86 6.71 -5.04
N ARG A 214 23.65 7.79 -5.16
CA ARG A 214 23.16 9.06 -5.75
C ARG A 214 22.73 8.93 -7.21
N ASP A 215 23.34 8.01 -7.95
CA ASP A 215 23.11 7.80 -9.38
C ASP A 215 21.71 7.29 -9.71
N ILE A 216 20.99 6.66 -8.76
CA ILE A 216 19.62 6.19 -8.99
C ILE A 216 18.65 7.35 -9.30
N CYS A 217 18.96 8.57 -8.86
CA CYS A 217 18.15 9.76 -9.11
C CYS A 217 18.51 10.48 -10.42
N SER A 218 19.51 10.01 -11.18
CA SER A 218 19.97 10.69 -12.40
C SER A 218 18.87 10.77 -13.47
N CYS A 219 17.97 9.78 -13.50
CA CYS A 219 16.84 9.74 -14.43
C CYS A 219 15.76 10.79 -14.11
N CYS A 220 15.72 11.34 -12.88
CA CYS A 220 14.79 12.41 -12.50
C CYS A 220 15.05 13.69 -13.30
N GLU A 221 16.31 14.02 -13.57
CA GLU A 221 16.70 15.19 -14.37
C GLU A 221 16.22 15.05 -15.82
N MET A 222 16.28 13.83 -16.36
CA MET A 222 15.82 13.52 -17.72
C MET A 222 14.31 13.37 -17.83
N ARG A 223 13.58 13.39 -16.71
CA ARG A 223 12.12 13.18 -16.65
C ARG A 223 11.71 11.89 -17.35
N ASN A 224 12.51 10.82 -17.16
CA ASN A 224 12.27 9.52 -17.75
C ASN A 224 12.95 8.42 -16.92
N CYS A 225 12.16 7.82 -16.03
CA CYS A 225 12.44 6.60 -15.28
C CYS A 225 11.22 5.68 -15.51
#